data_AF-H1CY52-F1
#
_entry.id   AF-H1CY52-F1
#
_cell.length_a   1.000
_cell.length_b   1.000
_cell.length_c   1.000
_cell.angle_alpha   90.00
_cell.angle_beta   90.00
_cell.angle_gamma   90.00
#
_symmetry.space_group_name_H-M   'P 1'
#
loop_
_entity.id
_entity.type
_entity.pdbx_description
1 polymer ?
#
loop_
_entity_poly.entity_id
_entity_poly.type
_entity_poly.pdbx_seq_one_letter_code
_entity_poly.pdbx_strand_id
1 'polypeptide(L)'
;MTRLLNSTLKLSGGADTTKLTDENIGVVANSSGDGLDIKLAKDLTNIDSITMTGGLTLNSANGSSTITGLTNKSVNLPDFGKAGRAATEEQLQQVKGSITDAQQGGGFGLADDKGNAVKADLGSTIGLHGDGNITTAVSDDGKSLNIGLKKDVDLGNDGSIKAGGVTINNKGIDAGSQQITNVASRATGKMIRATLFTAMILTRPISAM
;
A
#
# COMPACT_ATOMS: atom_id res chain seq x y z
N MET A 1 -61.15 38.10 -2.84
CA MET A 1 -61.56 38.31 -4.25
C MET A 1 -62.93 37.69 -4.44
N THR A 2 -63.98 38.48 -4.65
CA THR A 2 -65.31 38.01 -5.04
C THR A 2 -65.44 38.11 -6.56
N ARG A 3 -65.87 37.04 -7.22
CA ARG A 3 -66.00 36.97 -8.68
C ARG A 3 -67.48 37.05 -9.06
N LEU A 4 -67.78 37.86 -10.07
CA LEU A 4 -69.11 37.88 -10.68
C LEU A 4 -69.40 36.52 -11.34
N LEU A 5 -70.67 36.11 -11.32
CA LEU A 5 -71.13 34.93 -12.03
C LEU A 5 -70.72 35.02 -13.52
N ASN A 6 -70.31 33.89 -14.10
CA ASN A 6 -69.87 33.76 -15.49
C ASN A 6 -68.57 34.53 -15.88
N SER A 7 -67.72 34.90 -14.92
CA SER A 7 -66.36 35.39 -15.23
C SER A 7 -65.35 34.23 -15.41
N THR A 8 -64.21 34.44 -16.08
CA THR A 8 -63.11 33.46 -16.21
C THR A 8 -62.03 33.68 -15.14
N LEU A 9 -61.54 32.63 -14.48
CA LEU A 9 -60.45 32.71 -13.51
C LEU A 9 -59.12 32.65 -14.28
N LYS A 10 -58.29 33.69 -14.13
CA LYS A 10 -56.94 33.71 -14.69
C LYS A 10 -55.95 33.31 -13.60
N LEU A 11 -55.18 32.26 -13.86
CA LEU A 11 -54.05 31.82 -13.05
C LEU A 11 -52.78 31.96 -13.89
N SER A 12 -51.76 32.61 -13.34
CA SER A 12 -50.45 32.77 -13.99
C SER A 12 -49.36 32.38 -13.01
N GLY A 13 -48.52 31.41 -13.38
CA GLY A 13 -47.24 31.17 -12.75
C GLY A 13 -46.17 31.93 -13.53
N GLY A 14 -45.35 32.75 -12.89
CA GLY A 14 -44.32 33.58 -13.56
C GLY A 14 -43.12 32.80 -14.15
N ALA A 15 -43.30 31.53 -14.50
CA ALA A 15 -42.29 30.68 -15.10
C ALA A 15 -42.27 30.84 -16.64
N ASP A 16 -41.12 30.55 -17.25
CA ASP A 16 -40.95 30.52 -18.71
C ASP A 16 -41.78 29.38 -19.32
N THR A 17 -42.76 29.72 -20.15
CA THR A 17 -43.73 28.76 -20.72
C THR A 17 -43.08 27.76 -21.69
N THR A 18 -41.86 28.02 -22.17
CA THR A 18 -41.13 27.12 -23.07
C THR A 18 -40.32 26.05 -22.34
N LYS A 19 -40.21 26.15 -21.01
CA LYS A 19 -39.42 25.26 -20.15
C LYS A 19 -40.28 24.53 -19.11
N LEU A 20 -41.58 24.47 -19.36
CA LEU A 20 -42.51 23.76 -18.48
C LEU A 20 -42.48 22.28 -18.82
N THR A 21 -42.49 21.45 -17.79
CA THR A 21 -42.75 20.03 -17.93
C THR A 21 -44.26 19.82 -18.01
N ASP A 22 -44.69 18.99 -18.95
CA ASP A 22 -46.03 18.43 -18.88
C ASP A 22 -46.12 17.44 -17.70
N GLU A 23 -47.34 17.11 -17.27
CA GLU A 23 -47.66 15.99 -16.35
C GLU A 23 -47.28 16.15 -14.87
N ASN A 24 -46.19 16.84 -14.51
CA ASN A 24 -45.72 16.91 -13.11
C ASN A 24 -46.60 17.74 -12.18
N ILE A 25 -47.48 18.60 -12.72
CA ILE A 25 -48.48 19.36 -11.96
C ILE A 25 -49.88 18.89 -12.34
N GLY A 26 -50.58 18.27 -11.40
CA GLY A 26 -51.97 17.87 -11.53
C GLY A 26 -52.94 18.90 -10.95
N VAL A 27 -54.04 19.13 -11.64
CA VAL A 27 -55.18 19.94 -11.16
C VAL A 27 -56.39 19.03 -11.03
N VAL A 28 -56.93 18.90 -9.82
CA VAL A 28 -58.06 17.99 -9.51
C VAL A 28 -59.12 18.71 -8.67
N ALA A 29 -60.38 18.28 -8.74
CA ALA A 29 -61.41 18.78 -7.83
C ALA A 29 -61.06 18.41 -6.37
N ASN A 30 -61.27 19.34 -5.44
CA ASN A 30 -61.06 19.09 -4.01
C ASN A 30 -62.17 18.18 -3.44
N SER A 31 -61.93 17.60 -2.27
CA SER A 31 -62.88 16.66 -1.65
C SER A 31 -64.22 17.30 -1.23
N SER A 32 -64.26 18.62 -1.06
CA SER A 32 -65.47 19.38 -0.72
C SER A 32 -66.33 19.72 -1.94
N GLY A 33 -65.82 19.53 -3.17
CA GLY A 33 -66.52 19.81 -4.42
C GLY A 33 -66.66 21.29 -4.76
N ASP A 34 -66.01 22.20 -4.01
CA ASP A 34 -66.13 23.65 -4.15
C ASP A 34 -64.85 24.32 -4.68
N GLY A 35 -63.81 23.55 -5.01
CA GLY A 35 -62.53 24.09 -5.46
C GLY A 35 -61.64 23.10 -6.21
N LEU A 36 -60.41 23.54 -6.50
CA LEU A 36 -59.36 22.75 -7.17
C LEU A 36 -58.15 22.62 -6.25
N ASP A 37 -57.60 21.42 -6.15
CA ASP A 37 -56.28 21.20 -5.58
C ASP A 37 -55.22 21.22 -6.70
N ILE A 38 -54.07 21.85 -6.42
CA ILE A 38 -52.88 21.79 -7.27
C ILE A 38 -51.87 20.87 -6.58
N LYS A 39 -51.49 19.78 -7.23
CA LYS A 39 -50.65 18.72 -6.65
C LYS A 39 -49.45 18.43 -7.55
N LEU A 40 -48.34 18.02 -6.94
CA LEU A 40 -47.22 17.43 -7.65
C LEU A 40 -47.54 15.96 -8.00
N ALA A 41 -47.01 15.48 -9.12
CA ALA A 41 -46.96 14.05 -9.41
C ALA A 41 -46.12 13.33 -8.34
N LYS A 42 -46.44 12.06 -8.08
CA LYS A 42 -45.67 11.24 -7.13
C LYS A 42 -44.25 11.00 -7.64
N ASP A 43 -44.15 10.75 -8.94
CA ASP A 43 -42.89 10.62 -9.67
C ASP A 43 -42.70 11.90 -10.47
N LEU A 44 -41.60 12.59 -10.21
CA LEU A 44 -41.22 13.79 -10.93
C LEU A 44 -40.21 13.42 -12.02
N THR A 45 -40.69 13.21 -13.24
CA THR A 45 -39.89 12.81 -14.40
C THR A 45 -39.77 13.95 -15.42
N ASN A 46 -38.89 13.81 -16.43
CA ASN A 46 -38.68 14.83 -17.46
C ASN A 46 -38.26 16.21 -16.90
N ILE A 47 -37.57 16.24 -15.76
CA ILE A 47 -36.96 17.45 -15.18
C ILE A 47 -35.46 17.44 -15.53
N ASP A 48 -34.99 18.47 -16.23
CA ASP A 48 -33.57 18.58 -16.61
C ASP A 48 -32.66 18.88 -15.41
N SER A 49 -33.10 19.74 -14.49
CA SER A 49 -32.31 20.10 -13.31
C SER A 49 -33.17 20.68 -12.18
N ILE A 50 -32.68 20.53 -10.94
CA ILE A 50 -33.24 21.16 -9.74
C ILE A 50 -32.11 21.92 -9.06
N THR A 51 -32.26 23.23 -8.88
CA THR A 51 -31.30 24.07 -8.16
C THR A 51 -31.87 24.48 -6.81
N MET A 52 -31.23 24.08 -5.71
CA MET A 52 -31.65 24.38 -4.35
C MET A 52 -30.63 25.31 -3.67
N THR A 53 -31.02 26.54 -3.37
CA THR A 53 -30.13 27.55 -2.76
C THR A 53 -29.86 27.31 -1.27
N GLY A 54 -30.70 26.52 -0.59
CA GLY A 54 -30.56 26.14 0.82
C GLY A 54 -29.96 24.74 1.04
N GLY A 55 -29.46 24.08 -0.01
CA GLY A 55 -29.02 22.68 0.04
C GLY A 55 -30.16 21.67 -0.10
N LEU A 56 -29.82 20.39 -0.10
CA LEU A 56 -30.75 19.27 -0.21
C LEU A 56 -30.82 18.52 1.13
N THR A 57 -32.04 18.40 1.68
CA THR A 57 -32.32 17.55 2.84
C THR A 57 -33.17 16.37 2.39
N LEU A 58 -32.68 15.15 2.58
CA LEU A 58 -33.46 13.93 2.40
C LEU A 58 -33.93 13.44 3.77
N ASN A 59 -35.24 13.49 4.01
CA ASN A 59 -35.84 12.99 5.25
C ASN A 59 -36.64 11.72 4.94
N SER A 60 -36.26 10.61 5.54
CA SER A 60 -37.00 9.34 5.48
C SER A 60 -37.37 8.92 6.88
N ALA A 61 -38.67 8.93 7.18
CA ALA A 61 -39.20 8.49 8.48
C ALA A 61 -38.88 7.01 8.78
N ASN A 62 -38.53 6.23 7.75
CA ASN A 62 -38.32 4.78 7.83
C ASN A 62 -36.85 4.36 7.73
N GLY A 63 -35.91 5.29 7.97
CA GLY A 63 -34.53 4.94 8.35
C GLY A 63 -33.49 4.84 7.24
N SER A 64 -33.81 5.15 5.99
CA SER A 64 -32.79 5.31 4.94
C SER A 64 -33.19 6.31 3.87
N SER A 65 -32.23 7.14 3.47
CA SER A 65 -32.32 8.10 2.38
C SER A 65 -31.09 7.93 1.50
N THR A 66 -31.30 7.55 0.24
CA THR A 66 -30.21 7.33 -0.73
C THR A 66 -30.39 8.24 -1.95
N ILE A 67 -29.26 8.59 -2.57
CA ILE A 67 -29.21 9.24 -3.89
C ILE A 67 -28.58 8.22 -4.84
N THR A 68 -29.34 7.78 -5.83
CA THR A 68 -28.89 6.83 -6.86
C THR A 68 -28.76 7.53 -8.22
N GLY A 69 -28.24 6.82 -9.23
CA GLY A 69 -28.09 7.36 -10.58
C GLY A 69 -26.88 8.30 -10.78
N LEU A 70 -26.01 8.42 -9.78
CA LEU A 70 -24.78 9.19 -9.90
C LEU A 70 -23.81 8.56 -10.90
N THR A 71 -23.25 9.38 -11.79
CA THR A 71 -22.36 8.96 -12.88
C THR A 71 -20.88 9.07 -12.50
N ASN A 72 -20.53 9.83 -11.47
CA ASN A 72 -19.15 10.04 -11.02
C ASN A 72 -18.60 8.85 -10.21
N LYS A 73 -18.39 7.70 -10.86
CA LYS A 73 -18.02 6.44 -10.18
C LYS A 73 -16.52 6.11 -10.19
N SER A 74 -15.67 6.98 -10.73
CA SER A 74 -14.23 6.73 -10.87
C SER A 74 -13.39 7.87 -10.31
N VAL A 75 -12.24 7.54 -9.75
CA VAL A 75 -11.22 8.51 -9.32
C VAL A 75 -10.36 9.03 -10.49
N ASN A 76 -10.45 8.40 -11.67
CA ASN A 76 -9.67 8.76 -12.86
C ASN A 76 -10.37 9.79 -13.76
N LEU A 77 -11.41 10.46 -13.26
CA LEU A 77 -12.10 11.52 -14.00
C LEU A 77 -11.21 12.79 -14.04
N PRO A 78 -11.16 13.53 -15.16
CA PRO A 78 -10.31 14.73 -15.29
C PRO A 78 -10.55 15.82 -14.22
N ASP A 79 -11.79 15.88 -13.73
CA ASP A 79 -12.31 16.84 -12.74
C ASP A 79 -12.43 16.26 -11.32
N PHE A 80 -11.92 15.04 -11.09
CA PHE A 80 -11.93 14.42 -9.76
C PHE A 80 -11.18 15.32 -8.76
N GLY A 81 -11.80 15.56 -7.60
CA GLY A 81 -11.29 16.46 -6.57
C GLY A 81 -11.32 17.97 -6.92
N LYS A 82 -11.82 18.35 -8.11
CA LYS A 82 -11.85 19.75 -8.58
C LYS A 82 -13.26 20.31 -8.73
N ALA A 83 -14.25 19.45 -9.00
CA ALA A 83 -15.62 19.85 -9.31
C ALA A 83 -16.51 20.15 -8.07
N GLY A 84 -16.02 19.96 -6.84
CA GLY A 84 -16.81 20.22 -5.62
C GLY A 84 -18.03 19.29 -5.43
N ARG A 85 -18.01 18.10 -6.05
CA ARG A 85 -19.08 17.09 -5.94
C ARG A 85 -18.87 16.17 -4.74
N ALA A 86 -19.95 15.59 -4.23
CA ALA A 86 -19.86 14.46 -3.30
C ALA A 86 -19.22 13.23 -3.99
N ALA A 87 -18.49 12.44 -3.22
CA ALA A 87 -17.91 11.17 -3.68
C ALA A 87 -18.95 10.05 -3.66
N THR A 88 -18.93 9.16 -4.66
CA THR A 88 -19.76 7.93 -4.62
C THR A 88 -19.09 6.82 -3.82
N GLU A 89 -19.86 5.81 -3.43
CA GLU A 89 -19.34 4.60 -2.78
C GLU A 89 -18.28 3.90 -3.65
N GLU A 90 -18.46 3.87 -4.97
CA GLU A 90 -17.47 3.28 -5.89
C GLU A 90 -16.14 4.06 -5.89
N GLN A 91 -16.18 5.40 -5.84
CA GLN A 91 -14.97 6.21 -5.72
C GLN A 91 -14.28 5.95 -4.37
N LEU A 92 -15.04 5.89 -3.27
CA LEU A 92 -14.49 5.61 -1.95
C LEU A 92 -13.87 4.20 -1.89
N GLN A 93 -14.50 3.20 -2.52
CA GLN A 93 -13.98 1.84 -2.58
C GLN A 93 -12.69 1.75 -3.42
N GLN A 94 -12.58 2.51 -4.52
CA GLN A 94 -11.34 2.63 -5.29
C GLN A 94 -10.23 3.27 -4.47
N VAL A 95 -10.52 4.38 -3.77
CA VAL A 95 -9.53 5.02 -2.88
C VAL A 95 -9.08 4.06 -1.78
N LYS A 96 -10.02 3.37 -1.13
CA LYS A 96 -9.71 2.33 -0.15
C LYS A 96 -8.76 1.28 -0.73
N GLY A 97 -9.07 0.72 -1.90
CA GLY A 97 -8.22 -0.25 -2.59
C GLY A 97 -6.82 0.28 -2.89
N SER A 98 -6.72 1.49 -3.46
CA SER A 98 -5.44 2.14 -3.78
C SER A 98 -4.55 2.43 -2.57
N ILE A 99 -5.11 2.37 -1.36
CA ILE A 99 -4.38 2.56 -0.10
C ILE A 99 -4.08 1.21 0.55
N THR A 100 -5.08 0.33 0.67
CA THR A 100 -4.95 -0.87 1.51
C THR A 100 -4.56 -2.14 0.76
N ASP A 101 -4.88 -2.26 -0.53
CA ASP A 101 -4.72 -3.49 -1.30
C ASP A 101 -3.43 -3.46 -2.14
N ALA A 102 -2.52 -4.39 -1.86
CA ALA A 102 -1.22 -4.50 -2.53
C ALA A 102 -1.33 -4.82 -4.03
N GLN A 103 -2.38 -5.51 -4.45
CA GLN A 103 -2.63 -5.84 -5.86
C GLN A 103 -3.17 -4.65 -6.65
N GLN A 104 -3.76 -3.67 -5.95
CA GLN A 104 -4.29 -2.43 -6.54
C GLN A 104 -3.31 -1.25 -6.46
N GLY A 105 -2.04 -1.52 -6.12
CA GLY A 105 -0.99 -0.50 -6.02
C GLY A 105 -0.90 0.20 -4.66
N GLY A 106 -1.75 -0.17 -3.69
CA GLY A 106 -1.64 0.23 -2.30
C GLY A 106 -0.74 -0.71 -1.49
N GLY A 107 -1.08 -0.88 -0.21
CA GLY A 107 -0.38 -1.79 0.70
C GLY A 107 0.96 -1.26 1.20
N PHE A 108 1.79 -2.18 1.67
CA PHE A 108 3.19 -1.93 2.01
C PHE A 108 4.07 -3.06 1.47
N GLY A 109 5.39 -2.83 1.35
CA GLY A 109 6.29 -3.84 0.79
C GLY A 109 7.74 -3.67 1.24
N LEU A 110 8.47 -4.78 1.12
CA LEU A 110 9.92 -4.87 1.31
C LEU A 110 10.53 -5.41 0.01
N ALA A 111 11.70 -4.90 -0.38
CA ALA A 111 12.41 -5.37 -1.57
C ALA A 111 13.81 -5.88 -1.21
N ASP A 112 14.29 -6.86 -1.97
CA ASP A 112 15.68 -7.28 -1.92
C ASP A 112 16.60 -6.32 -2.69
N ASP A 113 17.91 -6.52 -2.57
CA ASP A 113 18.93 -5.71 -3.25
C ASP A 113 18.87 -5.81 -4.79
N LYS A 114 18.17 -6.82 -5.32
CA LYS A 114 17.93 -7.00 -6.76
C LYS A 114 16.64 -6.32 -7.23
N GLY A 115 15.87 -5.72 -6.32
CA GLY A 115 14.61 -5.04 -6.59
C GLY A 115 13.38 -5.94 -6.62
N ASN A 116 13.49 -7.22 -6.25
CA ASN A 116 12.33 -8.10 -6.13
C ASN A 116 11.55 -7.70 -4.87
N ALA A 117 10.29 -7.29 -5.04
CA ALA A 117 9.46 -6.82 -3.95
C ALA A 117 8.45 -7.89 -3.48
N VAL A 118 8.34 -8.05 -2.18
CA VAL A 118 7.19 -8.68 -1.52
C VAL A 118 6.26 -7.58 -1.05
N LYS A 119 4.98 -7.65 -1.41
CA LYS A 119 3.95 -6.71 -0.96
C LYS A 119 2.86 -7.42 -0.18
N ALA A 120 2.26 -6.72 0.77
CA ALA A 120 1.11 -7.16 1.52
C ALA A 120 0.13 -6.00 1.73
N ASP A 121 -1.14 -6.34 1.98
CA ASP A 121 -2.17 -5.35 2.28
C ASP A 121 -1.86 -4.62 3.59
N LEU A 122 -2.27 -3.35 3.69
CA LEU A 122 -2.18 -2.62 4.96
C LEU A 122 -3.00 -3.32 6.04
N GLY A 123 -2.40 -3.49 7.22
CA GLY A 123 -2.97 -4.26 8.33
C GLY A 123 -2.63 -5.75 8.32
N SER A 124 -2.04 -6.25 7.23
CA SER A 124 -1.41 -7.58 7.18
C SER A 124 0.07 -7.51 7.59
N THR A 125 0.74 -8.66 7.66
CA THR A 125 2.17 -8.75 8.00
C THR A 125 2.98 -9.34 6.85
N ILE A 126 4.19 -8.81 6.64
CA ILE A 126 5.23 -9.47 5.83
C ILE A 126 6.15 -10.23 6.80
N GLY A 127 6.28 -11.54 6.60
CA GLY A 127 7.19 -12.36 7.39
C GLY A 127 8.65 -12.11 6.98
N LEU A 128 9.53 -11.95 7.96
CA LEU A 128 10.97 -11.96 7.76
C LEU A 128 11.54 -13.26 8.34
N HIS A 129 12.12 -14.07 7.47
CA HIS A 129 12.65 -15.38 7.83
C HIS A 129 14.18 -15.33 7.83
N GLY A 130 14.77 -15.79 8.93
CA GLY A 130 16.19 -16.15 8.96
C GLY A 130 16.45 -17.47 8.23
N ASP A 131 17.70 -17.93 8.27
CA ASP A 131 18.15 -19.16 7.63
C ASP A 131 18.87 -20.10 8.63
N GLY A 132 19.79 -20.92 8.11
CA GLY A 132 20.64 -21.78 8.92
C GLY A 132 21.49 -21.01 9.94
N ASN A 133 21.86 -19.76 9.66
CA ASN A 133 22.79 -18.95 10.45
C ASN A 133 22.17 -17.68 11.05
N ILE A 134 21.03 -17.23 10.55
CA ILE A 134 20.31 -16.04 11.01
C ILE A 134 19.06 -16.44 11.78
N THR A 135 18.81 -15.78 12.91
CA THR A 135 17.56 -15.88 13.67
C THR A 135 16.69 -14.64 13.44
N THR A 136 15.38 -14.85 13.44
CA THR A 136 14.38 -13.78 13.52
C THR A 136 13.41 -14.10 14.66
N ALA A 137 13.06 -13.10 15.47
CA ALA A 137 12.12 -13.24 16.57
C ALA A 137 11.43 -11.91 16.86
N VAL A 138 10.13 -11.92 17.15
CA VAL A 138 9.44 -10.73 17.66
C VAL A 138 9.96 -10.43 19.06
N SER A 139 10.23 -9.16 19.38
CA SER A 139 10.66 -8.76 20.72
C SER A 139 9.59 -9.03 21.77
N ASP A 140 9.99 -9.19 23.03
CA ASP A 140 9.07 -9.51 24.14
C ASP A 140 7.96 -8.45 24.33
N ASP A 141 8.22 -7.20 23.93
CA ASP A 141 7.25 -6.10 23.96
C ASP A 141 6.36 -6.01 22.70
N GLY A 142 6.60 -6.85 21.69
CA GLY A 142 5.86 -6.90 20.43
C GLY A 142 6.06 -5.70 19.50
N LYS A 143 7.04 -4.82 19.77
CA LYS A 143 7.21 -3.56 19.03
C LYS A 143 8.28 -3.61 17.94
N SER A 144 9.12 -4.65 17.95
CA SER A 144 10.23 -4.79 17.02
C SER A 144 10.46 -6.24 16.61
N LEU A 145 11.25 -6.42 15.55
CA LEU A 145 11.74 -7.71 15.12
C LEU A 145 13.25 -7.77 15.38
N ASN A 146 13.66 -8.68 16.23
CA ASN A 146 15.06 -9.00 16.47
C ASN A 146 15.58 -9.84 15.30
N ILE A 147 16.72 -9.44 14.73
CA ILE A 147 17.45 -10.18 13.71
C ILE A 147 18.89 -10.34 14.19
N GLY A 148 19.39 -11.56 14.23
CA GLY A 148 20.72 -11.84 14.78
C GLY A 148 21.40 -13.04 14.14
N LEU A 149 22.71 -13.15 14.35
CA LEU A 149 23.46 -14.37 14.04
C LEU A 149 23.21 -15.42 15.13
N LYS A 150 23.17 -16.69 14.72
CA LYS A 150 23.24 -17.81 15.67
C LYS A 150 24.62 -17.85 16.32
N LYS A 151 24.67 -18.47 17.51
CA LYS A 151 25.91 -18.67 18.25
C LYS A 151 26.91 -19.50 17.44
N ASP A 152 26.41 -20.53 16.78
CA ASP A 152 27.18 -21.36 15.86
C ASP A 152 26.78 -20.99 14.44
N VAL A 153 27.78 -20.64 13.63
CA VAL A 153 27.62 -20.30 12.22
C VAL A 153 28.25 -21.41 11.40
N ASP A 154 27.43 -22.08 10.60
CA ASP A 154 27.87 -23.07 9.63
C ASP A 154 27.92 -22.42 8.25
N LEU A 155 29.14 -22.21 7.74
CA LEU A 155 29.36 -21.61 6.43
C LEU A 155 29.34 -22.65 5.30
N GLY A 156 29.12 -23.93 5.63
CA GLY A 156 29.13 -25.04 4.68
C GLY A 156 30.51 -25.35 4.11
N ASN A 157 30.55 -26.21 3.10
CA ASN A 157 31.79 -26.75 2.53
C ASN A 157 32.67 -25.71 1.83
N ASP A 158 32.08 -24.67 1.24
CA ASP A 158 32.77 -23.61 0.51
C ASP A 158 32.86 -22.29 1.30
N GLY A 159 32.38 -22.32 2.54
CA GLY A 159 32.38 -21.19 3.45
C GLY A 159 33.76 -20.65 3.77
N SER A 160 33.86 -19.33 4.00
CA SER A 160 35.09 -18.71 4.48
C SER A 160 34.85 -17.49 5.36
N ILE A 161 35.78 -17.23 6.27
CA ILE A 161 35.86 -16.01 7.07
C ILE A 161 37.13 -15.28 6.68
N LYS A 162 37.02 -13.98 6.39
CA LYS A 162 38.16 -13.12 6.07
C LYS A 162 38.24 -11.95 7.05
N ALA A 163 39.41 -11.78 7.67
CA ALA A 163 39.71 -10.66 8.55
C ALA A 163 41.03 -10.00 8.11
N GLY A 164 40.93 -8.84 7.45
CA GLY A 164 42.08 -8.22 6.80
C GLY A 164 42.68 -9.13 5.72
N GLY A 165 43.97 -9.45 5.83
CA GLY A 165 44.68 -10.36 4.93
C GLY A 165 44.54 -11.86 5.27
N VAL A 166 43.96 -12.19 6.43
CA VAL A 166 43.84 -13.59 6.91
C VAL A 166 42.53 -14.20 6.41
N THR A 167 42.59 -15.46 5.95
CA THR A 167 41.41 -16.23 5.51
C THR A 167 41.36 -17.58 6.22
N ILE A 168 40.16 -17.96 6.67
CA ILE A 168 39.86 -19.30 7.20
C ILE A 168 38.82 -19.92 6.28
N ASN A 169 39.09 -21.10 5.73
CA ASN A 169 38.20 -21.83 4.84
C ASN A 169 38.46 -23.35 4.89
N ASN A 170 37.89 -24.10 3.95
CA ASN A 170 38.03 -25.56 3.85
C ASN A 170 39.47 -26.06 3.56
N LYS A 171 40.43 -25.18 3.23
CA LYS A 171 41.85 -25.51 3.07
C LYS A 171 42.68 -25.21 4.31
N GLY A 172 42.08 -24.63 5.35
CA GLY A 172 42.75 -24.26 6.61
C GLY A 172 42.86 -22.75 6.80
N ILE A 173 43.94 -22.33 7.44
CA ILE A 173 44.21 -20.92 7.80
C ILE A 173 45.32 -20.40 6.89
N ASP A 174 45.04 -19.34 6.14
CA ASP A 174 46.04 -18.55 5.42
C ASP A 174 46.27 -17.23 6.14
N ALA A 175 47.50 -16.98 6.60
CA ALA A 175 47.88 -15.77 7.31
C ALA A 175 48.13 -14.55 6.39
N GLY A 176 48.05 -14.72 5.07
CA GLY A 176 48.22 -13.60 4.12
C GLY A 176 49.61 -12.97 4.19
N SER A 177 50.66 -13.80 4.27
CA SER A 177 52.06 -13.38 4.47
C SER A 177 52.34 -12.61 5.77
N GLN A 178 51.42 -12.63 6.74
CA GLN A 178 51.64 -12.08 8.07
C GLN A 178 52.13 -13.15 9.04
N GLN A 179 52.80 -12.70 10.11
CA GLN A 179 53.16 -13.59 11.22
C GLN A 179 51.91 -13.88 12.07
N ILE A 180 51.75 -15.14 12.51
CA ILE A 180 50.75 -15.49 13.53
C ILE A 180 51.36 -15.20 14.90
N THR A 181 50.96 -14.09 15.51
CA THR A 181 51.45 -13.65 16.84
C THR A 181 50.55 -14.15 17.98
N ASN A 182 51.01 -14.05 19.23
CA ASN A 182 50.28 -14.47 20.43
C ASN A 182 49.89 -15.96 20.48
N VAL A 183 50.71 -16.82 19.86
CA VAL A 183 50.56 -18.28 19.96
C VAL A 183 51.43 -18.81 21.10
N ALA A 184 50.82 -19.32 22.16
CA ALA A 184 51.56 -19.99 23.22
C ALA A 184 52.17 -21.32 22.72
N SER A 185 53.44 -21.57 23.05
CA SER A 185 54.05 -22.87 22.77
C SER A 185 53.41 -23.94 23.65
N ARG A 186 52.81 -24.97 23.05
CA ARG A 186 52.34 -26.17 23.78
C ARG A 186 53.49 -27.09 24.19
N ALA A 187 54.71 -26.85 23.70
CA ALA A 187 55.90 -27.57 24.10
C ALA A 187 56.60 -26.85 25.25
N THR A 188 56.61 -27.47 26.41
CA THR A 188 57.78 -27.43 27.29
C THR A 188 58.98 -27.94 26.48
N GLY A 189 59.71 -27.03 25.83
CA GLY A 189 61.10 -27.29 25.40
C GLY A 189 61.38 -27.71 23.96
N LYS A 190 60.48 -27.59 22.97
CA LYS A 190 60.86 -27.82 21.56
C LYS A 190 60.32 -26.74 20.61
N MET A 191 61.20 -25.80 20.31
CA MET A 191 61.02 -24.74 19.32
C MET A 191 60.75 -25.36 17.94
N ILE A 192 59.68 -24.94 17.25
CA ILE A 192 59.42 -25.31 15.86
C ILE A 192 60.44 -24.55 15.00
N ARG A 193 61.55 -25.17 14.63
CA ARG A 193 62.49 -24.60 13.66
C ARG A 193 61.98 -24.88 12.24
N ALA A 194 61.67 -23.83 11.49
CA ALA A 194 61.48 -23.92 10.05
C ALA A 194 62.82 -24.30 9.41
N THR A 195 62.88 -25.47 8.76
CA THR A 195 64.08 -25.94 8.06
C THR A 195 64.22 -25.17 6.75
N LEU A 196 65.06 -24.13 6.74
CA LEU A 196 65.50 -23.48 5.51
C LEU A 196 66.68 -24.29 4.95
N PHE A 197 66.46 -25.04 3.87
CA PHE A 197 67.53 -25.80 3.19
C PHE A 197 68.36 -24.83 2.32
N THR A 198 69.51 -24.39 2.84
CA THR A 198 70.55 -23.76 2.00
C THR A 198 71.45 -24.87 1.45
N ALA A 199 71.38 -25.11 0.14
CA ALA A 199 72.29 -26.01 -0.55
C ALA A 199 73.72 -25.43 -0.53
N MET A 200 74.61 -26.08 0.22
CA MET A 200 76.04 -25.78 0.27
C MET A 200 76.72 -26.34 -0.99
N ILE A 201 77.00 -25.49 -1.97
CA ILE A 201 77.89 -25.84 -3.10
C ILE A 201 79.32 -25.79 -2.55
N LEU A 202 79.90 -26.97 -2.24
CA LEU A 202 81.31 -27.08 -1.89
C LEU A 202 82.14 -27.21 -3.18
N THR A 203 83.02 -26.24 -3.41
CA THR A 203 83.99 -26.18 -4.49
C THR A 203 85.22 -27.07 -4.23
N ARG A 204 85.49 -28.04 -5.14
CA ARG A 204 86.79 -28.52 -5.74
C ARG A 204 87.94 -29.01 -4.80
N PRO A 205 88.93 -29.86 -5.22
CA PRO A 205 89.59 -29.90 -6.55
C PRO A 205 90.05 -31.28 -7.11
N ILE A 206 90.68 -31.16 -8.29
CA ILE A 206 91.32 -32.11 -9.22
C ILE A 206 92.42 -32.98 -8.57
N SER A 207 92.62 -34.20 -9.07
CA SER A 207 93.98 -34.74 -9.26
C SER A 207 94.04 -35.67 -10.47
N ALA A 208 95.04 -35.39 -11.30
CA ALA A 208 95.36 -36.06 -12.55
C ALA A 208 96.19 -37.32 -12.31
N MET A 209 96.02 -38.31 -13.18
CA MET A 209 97.09 -39.07 -13.86
C MET A 209 96.48 -39.87 -15.01
#